data_AF-A0A1V4DLG8-F1
#
_entry.id   AF-A0A1V4DLG8-F1
#
_cell.length_a   1.000
_cell.length_b   1.000
_cell.length_c   1.000
_cell.angle_alpha   90.00
_cell.angle_beta   90.00
_cell.angle_gamma   90.00
#
_symmetry.space_group_name_H-M   'P 1'
#
loop_
_entity.id
_entity.type
_entity.pdbx_description
1 polymer ?
#
loop_
_entity_poly.entity_id
_entity_poly.type
_entity_poly.pdbx_seq_one_letter_code
_entity_poly.pdbx_strand_id
1 'polypeptide(L)'
;MCHHGAELQPIRLRTEPFEAREMVALGVYWCTLCQQERPLDEFIFDGVRGLPRSRCRYCSGIATRAAKHNRKFSEIYLLFEYQNRSCYLCNEPHSNDRGLNLDHWHDCCPNKGESKGRCIRGLLCWLCNGGFVAAYERMRGRVDPYPLLEEYLANPPALQLGLVLPGERCTTS
;
A
#
# COMPACT_ATOMS: atom_id res chain seq x y z
N MET A 1 -4.43 -22.51 18.34
CA MET A 1 -2.96 -22.68 18.51
C MET A 1 -2.36 -21.31 18.78
N CYS A 2 -1.92 -21.04 20.00
CA CYS A 2 -1.26 -19.79 20.34
C CYS A 2 0.19 -19.86 19.84
N HIS A 3 0.52 -19.06 18.83
CA HIS A 3 1.92 -18.91 18.42
C HIS A 3 2.69 -18.25 19.57
N HIS A 4 3.70 -18.94 20.10
CA HIS A 4 4.66 -18.34 21.02
C HIS A 4 5.21 -17.07 20.38
N GLY A 5 5.09 -15.94 21.08
CA GLY A 5 5.55 -14.65 20.60
C GLY A 5 7.03 -14.74 20.23
N ALA A 6 7.36 -14.43 18.98
CA ALA A 6 8.73 -14.36 18.54
C ALA A 6 9.49 -13.31 19.36
N GLU A 7 10.75 -13.59 19.67
CA GLU A 7 11.62 -12.66 20.39
C GLU A 7 11.71 -11.34 19.63
N LEU A 8 11.42 -10.23 20.33
CA LEU A 8 11.42 -8.89 19.73
C LEU A 8 12.86 -8.50 19.38
N GLN A 9 13.17 -8.48 18.09
CA GLN A 9 14.44 -7.96 17.62
C GLN A 9 14.44 -6.43 17.63
N PRO A 10 15.55 -5.77 17.98
CA PRO A 10 15.66 -4.31 17.93
C PRO A 10 15.34 -3.77 16.53
N ILE A 11 14.54 -2.72 16.46
CA ILE A 11 14.28 -2.01 15.20
C ILE A 11 15.59 -1.41 14.71
N ARG A 12 16.02 -1.83 13.51
CA ARG A 12 17.20 -1.29 12.87
C ARG A 12 16.81 -0.07 12.04
N LEU A 13 17.23 1.10 12.51
CA LEU A 13 16.91 2.40 11.93
C LEU A 13 17.88 2.83 10.82
N ARG A 14 19.09 2.27 10.82
CA ARG A 14 20.12 2.50 9.80
C ARG A 14 21.04 1.30 9.66
N THR A 15 21.71 1.23 8.52
CA THR A 15 22.81 0.29 8.25
C THR A 15 24.11 1.07 8.40
N GLU A 16 25.00 0.63 9.28
CA GLU A 16 26.30 1.30 9.43
C GLU A 16 27.14 1.15 8.14
N PRO A 17 27.95 2.15 7.75
CA PRO A 17 28.64 2.11 6.45
C PRO A 17 29.55 0.91 6.22
N PHE A 18 30.17 0.37 7.27
CA PHE A 18 31.01 -0.82 7.18
C PHE A 18 30.16 -2.06 6.85
N GLU A 19 29.15 -2.33 7.67
CA GLU A 19 28.20 -3.43 7.49
C GLU A 19 27.47 -3.32 6.14
N ALA A 20 27.15 -2.11 5.70
CA ALA A 20 26.53 -1.86 4.39
C ALA A 20 27.35 -2.43 3.23
N ARG A 21 28.69 -2.36 3.30
CA ARG A 21 29.57 -2.88 2.25
C ARG A 21 29.61 -4.41 2.24
N GLU A 22 29.59 -5.04 3.41
CA GLU A 22 29.52 -6.50 3.53
C GLU A 22 28.19 -7.02 2.97
N MET A 23 27.06 -6.42 3.36
CA MET A 23 25.74 -6.80 2.84
C MET A 23 25.69 -6.66 1.31
N VAL A 24 26.21 -5.55 0.77
CA VAL A 24 26.30 -5.33 -0.69
C VAL A 24 27.15 -6.42 -1.36
N ALA A 25 28.28 -6.81 -0.76
CA ALA A 25 29.12 -7.90 -1.29
C ALA A 25 28.40 -9.26 -1.29
N LEU A 26 27.46 -9.46 -0.36
CA LEU A 26 26.59 -10.65 -0.28
C LEU A 26 25.36 -10.58 -1.19
N GLY A 27 25.15 -9.48 -1.92
CA GLY A 27 23.98 -9.30 -2.80
C GLY A 27 22.67 -9.06 -2.07
N VAL A 28 22.74 -8.61 -0.81
CA VAL A 28 21.57 -8.33 0.04
C VAL A 28 21.67 -6.95 0.69
N TYR A 29 20.56 -6.45 1.22
CA TYR A 29 20.56 -5.24 2.03
C TYR A 29 19.40 -5.20 3.03
N TRP A 30 19.56 -4.44 4.12
CA TRP A 30 18.52 -4.30 5.14
C TRP A 30 17.54 -3.17 4.81
N CYS A 31 16.24 -3.47 4.81
CA CYS A 31 15.20 -2.45 4.71
C CYS A 31 14.73 -1.99 6.09
N THR A 32 14.87 -0.68 6.38
CA THR A 32 14.49 -0.09 7.67
C THR A 32 12.98 0.16 7.84
N LEU A 33 12.15 -0.20 6.85
CA LEU A 33 10.69 -0.15 6.97
C LEU A 33 10.08 -1.51 7.25
N CYS A 34 10.30 -2.51 6.39
CA CYS A 34 9.82 -3.87 6.66
C CYS A 34 10.69 -4.65 7.65
N GLN A 35 11.86 -4.13 8.04
CA GLN A 35 12.79 -4.77 8.97
C GLN A 35 13.18 -6.18 8.50
N GLN A 36 13.50 -6.29 7.21
CA GLN A 36 13.91 -7.54 6.57
C GLN A 36 15.16 -7.31 5.73
N GLU A 37 15.99 -8.34 5.66
CA GLU A 37 16.97 -8.51 4.61
C GLU A 37 16.24 -8.77 3.29
N ARG A 38 16.64 -8.06 2.24
CA ARG A 38 16.04 -8.15 0.90
C ARG A 38 17.15 -8.24 -0.16
N PRO A 39 16.88 -8.84 -1.32
CA PRO A 39 17.81 -8.82 -2.44
C PRO A 39 18.24 -7.40 -2.82
N LEU A 40 19.52 -7.23 -3.18
CA LEU A 40 20.11 -5.91 -3.45
C LEU A 40 19.45 -5.18 -4.63
N ASP A 41 18.95 -5.92 -5.62
CA ASP A 41 18.25 -5.37 -6.80
C ASP A 41 16.88 -4.74 -6.45
N GLU A 42 16.30 -5.10 -5.30
CA GLU A 42 15.11 -4.45 -4.76
C GLU A 42 15.38 -3.06 -4.18
N PHE A 43 16.63 -2.58 -4.16
CA PHE A 43 16.96 -1.25 -3.65
C PHE A 43 17.35 -0.27 -4.76
N ILE A 44 17.13 1.01 -4.48
CA ILE A 44 17.65 2.12 -5.29
C ILE A 44 18.98 2.54 -4.68
N PHE A 45 20.00 2.73 -5.50
CA PHE A 45 21.29 3.24 -5.05
C PHE A 45 21.27 4.76 -4.91
N ASP A 46 21.91 5.24 -3.85
CA ASP A 46 22.22 6.65 -3.65
C ASP A 46 23.43 7.02 -4.50
N GLY A 47 23.21 7.85 -5.53
CA GLY A 47 24.28 8.24 -6.47
C GLY A 47 25.43 9.03 -5.84
N VAL A 48 25.25 9.62 -4.66
CA VAL A 48 26.31 10.35 -3.95
C VAL A 48 27.12 9.41 -3.06
N ARG A 49 26.43 8.57 -2.28
CA ARG A 49 27.09 7.65 -1.32
C ARG A 49 27.58 6.36 -1.95
N GLY A 50 27.09 6.00 -3.14
CA GLY A 50 27.37 4.71 -3.78
C GLY A 50 26.81 3.51 -3.03
N LEU A 51 25.86 3.74 -2.10
CA LEU A 51 25.25 2.71 -1.26
C LEU A 51 23.74 2.63 -1.49
N PRO A 52 23.09 1.48 -1.24
CA PRO A 52 21.64 1.39 -1.29
C PRO A 52 20.96 2.37 -0.34
N ARG A 53 19.79 2.90 -0.76
CA ARG A 53 18.88 3.61 0.13
C ARG A 53 18.39 2.63 1.21
N SER A 54 18.05 3.15 2.39
CA SER A 54 17.63 2.32 3.53
C SER A 54 16.28 1.61 3.37
N ARG A 55 15.55 1.88 2.28
CA ARG A 55 14.22 1.34 2.02
C ARG A 55 14.24 0.58 0.70
N CYS A 56 13.71 -0.64 0.67
CA CYS A 56 13.49 -1.34 -0.59
C CYS A 56 12.44 -0.60 -1.42
N ARG A 57 12.43 -0.83 -2.74
CA ARG A 57 11.49 -0.23 -3.71
C ARG A 57 10.05 -0.46 -3.27
N TYR A 58 9.74 -1.67 -2.81
CA TYR A 58 8.42 -2.03 -2.31
C TYR A 58 7.96 -1.14 -1.15
N CYS A 59 8.72 -1.09 -0.04
CA CYS A 59 8.36 -0.25 1.09
C CYS A 59 8.40 1.25 0.76
N SER A 60 9.28 1.67 -0.15
CA SER A 60 9.33 3.04 -0.64
C SER A 60 8.02 3.42 -1.34
N GLY A 61 7.54 2.60 -2.28
CA GLY A 61 6.28 2.86 -2.98
C GLY A 61 5.05 2.80 -2.07
N ILE A 62 5.04 1.93 -1.05
CA ILE A 62 3.99 1.94 -0.02
C ILE A 62 4.04 3.24 0.77
N ALA A 63 5.22 3.68 1.22
CA ALA A 63 5.37 4.91 1.99
C ALA A 63 4.91 6.14 1.19
N THR A 64 5.21 6.20 -0.12
CA THR A 64 4.72 7.28 -1.00
C THR A 64 3.19 7.30 -1.07
N ARG A 65 2.55 6.13 -1.21
CA ARG A 65 1.08 6.03 -1.23
C ARG A 65 0.47 6.38 0.13
N ALA A 66 1.06 5.89 1.22
CA ALA A 66 0.59 6.22 2.57
C ALA A 66 0.63 7.74 2.81
N ALA A 67 1.74 8.41 2.45
CA ALA A 67 1.88 9.85 2.58
C ALA A 67 0.83 10.62 1.75
N LYS A 68 0.61 10.23 0.48
CA LYS A 68 -0.41 10.84 -0.39
C LYS A 68 -1.83 10.73 0.20
N HIS A 69 -2.08 9.67 0.96
CA HIS A 69 -3.38 9.41 1.56
C HIS A 69 -3.45 9.74 3.06
N ASN A 70 -2.49 10.49 3.61
CA ASN A 70 -2.47 10.86 5.03
C ASN A 70 -2.60 9.65 5.99
N ARG A 71 -1.97 8.53 5.63
CA ARG A 71 -1.95 7.29 6.44
C ARG A 71 -0.54 6.92 6.87
N LYS A 72 -0.46 6.09 7.91
CA LYS A 72 0.80 5.52 8.36
C LYS A 72 1.25 4.43 7.39
N PHE A 73 2.56 4.28 7.22
CA PHE A 73 3.14 3.20 6.43
C PHE A 73 2.62 1.83 6.87
N SER A 74 2.57 1.57 8.18
CA SER A 74 2.15 0.27 8.73
C SER A 74 0.71 -0.10 8.35
N GLU A 75 -0.21 0.87 8.33
CA GLU A 75 -1.61 0.66 7.95
C GLU A 75 -1.73 0.23 6.49
N ILE A 76 -1.03 0.94 5.60
CA ILE A 76 -1.05 0.63 4.18
C ILE A 76 -0.27 -0.66 3.89
N TYR A 77 0.83 -0.91 4.61
CA TYR A 77 1.56 -2.17 4.52
C TYR A 77 0.66 -3.36 4.86
N LEU A 78 -0.11 -3.27 5.96
CA LEU A 78 -1.10 -4.29 6.32
C LEU A 78 -2.14 -4.50 5.22
N LEU A 79 -2.61 -3.43 4.57
CA LEU A 79 -3.54 -3.54 3.44
C LEU A 79 -2.92 -4.26 2.23
N PHE A 80 -1.65 -4.00 1.92
CA PHE A 80 -0.92 -4.72 0.88
C PHE A 80 -0.76 -6.20 1.18
N GLU A 81 -0.44 -6.56 2.43
CA GLU A 81 -0.31 -7.95 2.84
C GLU A 81 -1.68 -8.65 2.86
N TYR A 82 -2.72 -7.99 3.35
CA TYR A 82 -4.08 -8.52 3.39
C TYR A 82 -4.64 -8.86 2.00
N GLN A 83 -4.38 -8.00 1.01
CA GLN A 83 -4.79 -8.24 -0.38
C GLN A 83 -3.79 -9.08 -1.17
N ASN A 84 -2.80 -9.70 -0.51
CA ASN A 84 -1.74 -10.47 -1.14
C ASN A 84 -1.13 -9.75 -2.36
N ARG A 85 -0.93 -8.43 -2.24
CA ARG A 85 -0.34 -7.56 -3.27
C ARG A 85 -1.04 -7.66 -4.63
N SER A 86 -2.35 -7.86 -4.61
CA SER A 86 -3.18 -8.04 -5.80
C SER A 86 -4.31 -7.02 -5.88
N CYS A 87 -4.77 -6.76 -7.09
CA CYS A 87 -5.95 -5.92 -7.32
C CYS A 87 -7.19 -6.64 -6.75
N TYR A 88 -8.00 -5.98 -5.93
CA TYR A 88 -9.21 -6.61 -5.37
C TYR A 88 -10.17 -7.12 -6.45
N LEU A 89 -10.34 -6.35 -7.54
CA LEU A 89 -11.37 -6.63 -8.54
C LEU A 89 -10.95 -7.67 -9.58
N CYS A 90 -9.72 -7.60 -10.08
CA CYS A 90 -9.26 -8.52 -11.12
C CYS A 90 -8.32 -9.62 -10.60
N ASN A 91 -7.95 -9.59 -9.31
CA ASN A 91 -7.01 -10.51 -8.68
C ASN A 91 -5.62 -10.58 -9.33
N GLU A 92 -5.29 -9.64 -10.20
CA GLU A 92 -3.98 -9.58 -10.84
C GLU A 92 -2.92 -9.24 -9.77
N PRO A 93 -1.88 -10.09 -9.60
CA PRO A 93 -0.79 -9.81 -8.69
C PRO A 93 0.12 -8.73 -9.27
N HIS A 94 0.62 -7.86 -8.40
CA HIS A 94 1.55 -6.81 -8.82
C HIS A 94 2.87 -6.90 -8.06
N SER A 95 3.90 -7.37 -8.76
CA SER A 95 5.28 -7.26 -8.30
C SER A 95 5.76 -5.80 -8.41
N ASN A 96 6.62 -5.38 -7.48
CA ASN A 96 7.39 -4.14 -7.57
C ASN A 96 6.55 -2.86 -7.65
N ASP A 97 6.04 -2.42 -6.49
CA ASP A 97 5.72 -1.04 -6.09
C ASP A 97 4.96 -0.08 -7.04
N ARG A 98 4.53 -0.48 -8.24
CA ARG A 98 4.02 0.40 -9.31
C ARG A 98 2.70 -0.03 -9.92
N GLY A 99 2.19 -1.21 -9.56
CA GLY A 99 0.95 -1.75 -10.16
C GLY A 99 -0.34 -1.35 -9.45
N LEU A 100 -0.28 -1.19 -8.12
CA LEU A 100 -1.46 -0.95 -7.29
C LEU A 100 -1.61 0.51 -6.88
N ASN A 101 -2.86 0.94 -6.75
CA ASN A 101 -3.25 2.27 -6.32
C ASN A 101 -4.16 2.13 -5.09
N LEU A 102 -4.03 3.07 -4.15
CA LEU A 102 -5.01 3.21 -3.08
C LEU A 102 -6.25 3.88 -3.65
N ASP A 103 -7.29 3.08 -3.81
CA ASP A 103 -8.59 3.54 -4.23
C ASP A 103 -9.37 4.09 -3.04
N HIS A 104 -10.19 5.11 -3.28
CA HIS A 104 -10.92 5.84 -2.26
C HIS A 104 -12.23 6.39 -2.82
N TRP A 105 -13.17 6.73 -1.94
CA TRP A 105 -14.39 7.43 -2.39
C TRP A 105 -14.05 8.82 -2.92
N HIS A 106 -14.38 9.07 -4.20
CA HIS A 106 -14.08 10.34 -4.86
C HIS A 106 -14.92 11.50 -4.32
N ASP A 107 -16.14 11.24 -3.85
CA ASP A 107 -17.01 12.26 -3.21
C ASP A 107 -16.38 12.85 -1.94
N CYS A 108 -15.50 12.10 -1.27
CA CYS A 108 -14.79 12.57 -0.08
C CYS A 108 -13.70 13.60 -0.39
N CYS A 109 -13.10 13.51 -1.58
CA CYS A 109 -11.83 14.13 -1.91
C CYS A 109 -11.96 14.90 -3.23
N PRO A 110 -12.51 16.13 -3.18
CA PRO A 110 -12.83 16.91 -4.37
C PRO A 110 -11.57 17.35 -5.13
N ASN A 111 -10.42 17.47 -4.45
CA ASN A 111 -9.15 17.83 -5.07
C ASN A 111 -8.45 16.59 -5.64
N LYS A 112 -7.96 16.70 -6.88
CA LYS A 112 -7.20 15.64 -7.52
C LYS A 112 -5.92 15.33 -6.73
N GLY A 113 -5.74 14.06 -6.39
CA GLY A 113 -4.50 13.55 -5.80
C GLY A 113 -4.40 13.73 -4.29
N GLU A 114 -5.40 14.34 -3.65
CA GLU A 114 -5.48 14.45 -2.20
C GLU A 114 -6.44 13.41 -1.64
N SER A 115 -6.13 12.84 -0.48
CA SER A 115 -7.08 12.01 0.26
C SER A 115 -7.05 12.38 1.74
N LYS A 116 -8.24 12.46 2.36
CA LYS A 116 -8.39 12.69 3.81
C LYS A 116 -7.99 11.46 4.65
N GLY A 117 -7.60 10.35 4.01
CA GLY A 117 -7.17 9.11 4.66
C GLY A 117 -8.28 8.23 5.22
N ARG A 118 -9.39 8.81 5.69
CA ARG A 118 -10.57 8.09 6.20
C ARG A 118 -11.47 7.47 5.12
N CYS A 119 -11.12 7.65 3.85
CA CYS A 119 -11.94 7.24 2.71
C CYS A 119 -11.29 6.16 1.83
N ILE A 120 -10.22 5.52 2.29
CA ILE A 120 -9.55 4.46 1.54
C ILE A 120 -10.44 3.22 1.53
N ARG A 121 -10.54 2.57 0.37
CA ARG A 121 -11.26 1.31 0.19
C ARG A 121 -10.30 0.13 0.11
N GLY A 122 -9.32 0.20 -0.78
CA GLY A 122 -8.44 -0.94 -1.04
C GLY A 122 -7.43 -0.66 -2.13
N LEU A 123 -6.75 -1.72 -2.53
CA LEU A 123 -5.76 -1.73 -3.58
C LEU A 123 -6.38 -2.21 -4.88
N LEU A 124 -6.26 -1.38 -5.91
CA LEU A 124 -6.71 -1.68 -7.26
C LEU A 124 -5.60 -1.39 -8.28
N CYS A 125 -5.56 -2.17 -9.36
CA CYS A 125 -4.71 -1.83 -10.50
C CYS A 125 -5.21 -0.54 -11.16
N TRP A 126 -4.37 0.10 -11.99
CA TRP A 126 -4.75 1.36 -12.65
C TRP A 126 -6.04 1.26 -13.47
N LEU A 127 -6.22 0.17 -14.22
CA LEU A 127 -7.40 -0.06 -15.05
C LEU A 127 -8.68 -0.21 -14.21
N CYS A 128 -8.61 -0.99 -13.13
CA CYS A 128 -9.74 -1.19 -12.22
C CYS A 128 -10.08 0.09 -11.46
N ASN A 129 -9.08 0.81 -10.98
CA ASN A 129 -9.25 2.06 -10.22
C ASN A 129 -9.81 3.19 -11.09
N GLY A 130 -9.00 3.65 -12.06
CA GLY A 130 -9.31 4.84 -12.86
C GLY A 130 -10.28 4.59 -14.00
N GLY A 131 -10.42 3.33 -14.44
CA GLY A 131 -11.37 2.92 -15.47
C GLY A 131 -12.68 2.43 -14.86
N PHE A 132 -12.68 1.18 -14.38
CA PHE A 132 -13.92 0.47 -14.02
C PHE A 132 -14.65 1.10 -12.83
N VAL A 133 -14.00 1.25 -11.68
CA VAL A 133 -14.63 1.80 -10.47
C VAL A 133 -15.08 3.24 -10.71
N ALA A 134 -14.19 4.09 -11.23
CA ALA A 134 -14.52 5.48 -11.49
C ALA A 134 -15.64 5.67 -12.54
N ALA A 135 -15.77 4.78 -13.53
CA ALA A 135 -16.90 4.80 -14.46
C ALA A 135 -18.19 4.31 -13.78
N TYR A 136 -18.11 3.22 -13.03
CA TYR A 136 -19.25 2.64 -12.33
C TYR A 136 -19.85 3.60 -11.31
N GLU A 137 -19.03 4.27 -10.49
CA GLU A 137 -19.51 5.28 -9.53
C GLU A 137 -20.32 6.40 -10.20
N ARG A 138 -19.94 6.84 -11.40
CA ARG A 138 -20.68 7.87 -12.16
C ARG A 138 -22.01 7.37 -12.73
N MET A 139 -22.11 6.09 -13.01
CA MET A 139 -23.29 5.46 -13.62
C MET A 139 -24.18 4.75 -12.61
N ARG A 140 -23.72 4.54 -11.38
CA ARG A 140 -24.41 3.79 -10.33
C ARG A 140 -25.81 4.35 -10.11
N GLY A 141 -26.81 3.46 -10.12
CA GLY A 141 -28.24 3.83 -10.05
C GLY A 141 -28.89 4.15 -11.41
N ARG A 142 -28.12 4.20 -12.51
CA ARG A 142 -28.62 4.31 -13.89
C ARG A 142 -28.37 3.04 -14.72
N VAL A 143 -27.59 2.12 -14.20
CA VAL A 143 -27.26 0.83 -14.82
C VAL A 143 -27.55 -0.29 -13.81
N ASP A 144 -27.73 -1.51 -14.31
CA ASP A 144 -27.91 -2.68 -13.45
C ASP A 144 -26.70 -2.82 -12.52
N PRO A 145 -26.94 -3.15 -11.23
CA PRO A 145 -25.85 -3.30 -10.27
C PRO A 145 -24.88 -4.40 -10.69
N TYR A 146 -23.59 -4.11 -10.69
CA TYR A 146 -22.55 -5.10 -10.94
C TYR A 146 -22.09 -5.72 -9.62
N PRO A 147 -22.40 -7.01 -9.33
CA PRO A 147 -22.28 -7.57 -7.98
C PRO A 147 -20.90 -7.41 -7.35
N LEU A 148 -19.83 -7.65 -8.11
CA LEU A 148 -18.46 -7.54 -7.60
C LEU A 148 -18.08 -6.10 -7.23
N LEU A 149 -18.58 -5.10 -7.98
CA LEU A 149 -18.34 -3.70 -7.65
C LEU A 149 -19.19 -3.26 -6.46
N GLU A 150 -20.43 -3.73 -6.36
CA GLU A 150 -21.27 -3.46 -5.19
C GLU A 150 -20.65 -4.06 -3.91
N GLU A 151 -20.15 -5.29 -3.96
CA GLU A 151 -19.44 -5.90 -2.83
C GLU A 151 -18.20 -5.08 -2.44
N TYR A 152 -17.37 -4.71 -3.42
CA TYR A 152 -16.20 -3.88 -3.16
C TYR A 152 -16.54 -2.52 -2.55
N LEU A 153 -17.61 -1.87 -3.01
CA LEU A 153 -18.05 -0.57 -2.52
C LEU A 153 -18.67 -0.65 -1.12
N ALA A 154 -19.34 -1.76 -0.79
CA ALA A 154 -20.04 -1.96 0.48
C ALA A 154 -19.12 -2.52 1.58
N ASN A 155 -18.23 -3.45 1.22
CA ASN A 155 -17.38 -4.20 2.14
C ASN A 155 -15.90 -4.16 1.69
N PRO A 156 -15.30 -2.97 1.60
CA PRO A 156 -13.95 -2.82 1.08
C PRO A 156 -12.89 -3.42 2.04
N PRO A 157 -11.73 -3.86 1.53
CA PRO A 157 -10.64 -4.40 2.35
C PRO A 157 -10.20 -3.51 3.53
N ALA A 158 -10.19 -2.19 3.34
CA ALA A 158 -9.84 -1.24 4.39
C ALA A 158 -10.83 -1.29 5.57
N LEU A 159 -12.11 -1.59 5.33
CA LEU A 159 -13.10 -1.78 6.38
C LEU A 159 -12.80 -3.06 7.17
N GLN A 160 -12.47 -4.14 6.47
CA GLN A 160 -12.16 -5.45 7.07
C GLN A 160 -10.93 -5.40 7.99
N LEU A 161 -9.98 -4.50 7.67
CA LEU A 161 -8.79 -4.24 8.50
C LEU A 161 -9.01 -3.17 9.58
N GLY A 162 -10.21 -2.60 9.70
CA GLY A 162 -10.48 -1.50 10.64
C GLY A 162 -9.73 -0.20 10.33
N LEU A 163 -9.29 -0.01 9.07
CA LEU A 163 -8.61 1.22 8.65
C LEU A 163 -9.60 2.37 8.43
N VAL A 164 -10.88 2.05 8.21
CA VAL A 164 -12.00 3.00 8.06
C VAL A 164 -13.22 2.44 8.81
N LEU A 165 -14.11 3.31 9.30
CA LEU A 165 -15.31 2.88 10.02
C LEU A 165 -16.50 2.64 9.07
N PRO A 166 -17.44 1.73 9.41
CA PRO A 166 -18.67 1.57 8.65
C PRO A 166 -19.44 2.89 8.56
N GLY A 167 -19.89 3.24 7.35
CA GLY A 167 -20.65 4.48 7.13
C GLY A 167 -19.82 5.75 7.11
N GLU A 168 -18.50 5.68 7.32
CA GLU A 168 -17.58 6.81 7.23
C GLU A 168 -17.29 7.17 5.76
N ARG A 169 -18.34 7.59 5.05
CA ARG A 169 -18.25 8.22 3.74
C ARG A 169 -18.20 9.71 4.00
N CYS A 170 -17.06 10.34 3.80
CA CYS A 170 -16.78 11.70 4.26
C CYS A 170 -17.96 12.67 4.12
N THR A 171 -18.61 12.94 5.25
CA THR A 171 -19.42 14.14 5.46
C THR A 171 -18.49 15.26 5.93
N THR A 172 -18.68 16.45 5.36
CA THR A 172 -18.13 17.72 5.86
C THR A 172 -18.58 17.89 7.32
N SER A 173 -17.73 18.27 8.25
CA SER A 173 -17.18 19.63 8.33
C SER A 173 -15.66 19.68 8.44
#